data_AF-A0A6P8HHE5-F1
#
_entry.id   AF-A0A6P8HHE5-F1
#
_cell.length_a   1.000
_cell.length_b   1.000
_cell.length_c   1.000
_cell.angle_alpha   90.00
_cell.angle_beta   90.00
_cell.angle_gamma   90.00
#
_symmetry.space_group_name_H-M   'P 1'
#
loop_
_entity.id
_entity.type
_entity.pdbx_description
1 polymer ?
#
loop_
_entity_poly.entity_id
_entity_poly.type
_entity_poly.pdbx_seq_one_letter_code
_entity_poly.pdbx_strand_id
1 'polypeptide(L)'
;MGFFLFVTSIILVSCFSLLQATSVIKIQTPQLDVKQKESAEKFKLHISEKGSKFDEKIDIDEKKEIEYFRVPSHNGLSESDNLYDFKMNITVSRDKKDRVCYITPLPADLPRPNVLSKGLKKVSNRPSSHKIEKTIQQWRVGARVDKRTLRQAVRDFCGQFPIYRLEPYTADSVSVM
;
A
#
# COMPACT_ATOMS: atom_id res chain seq x y z
N MET A 1 12.93 29.72 -36.38
CA MET A 1 14.41 29.78 -36.45
C MET A 1 14.92 29.22 -35.12
N GLY A 2 15.51 28.03 -35.00
CA GLY A 2 15.90 27.06 -36.01
C GLY A 2 17.43 26.99 -36.12
N PHE A 3 18.05 26.03 -35.43
CA PHE A 3 19.38 25.52 -35.73
C PHE A 3 19.44 24.02 -35.36
N PHE A 4 19.29 23.18 -36.37
CA PHE A 4 19.62 21.75 -36.32
C PHE A 4 21.04 21.57 -36.87
N LEU A 5 21.83 20.69 -36.26
CA LEU A 5 23.10 20.24 -36.83
C LEU A 5 22.94 18.83 -37.42
N PHE A 6 22.76 18.78 -38.75
CA PHE A 6 23.35 17.71 -39.58
C PHE A 6 24.86 18.04 -39.76
N VAL A 7 25.79 17.21 -40.23
CA VAL A 7 25.81 15.93 -40.98
C VAL A 7 26.93 15.04 -40.35
N THR A 8 27.39 13.86 -40.80
CA THR A 8 27.31 13.12 -42.09
C THR A 8 27.41 11.61 -41.83
N SER A 9 26.91 10.76 -42.72
CA SER A 9 27.23 9.32 -42.77
C SER A 9 28.51 9.06 -43.57
N ILE A 10 29.34 8.10 -43.14
CA ILE A 10 30.21 7.31 -44.04
C ILE A 10 30.07 5.84 -43.66
N ILE A 11 29.72 5.02 -44.66
CA ILE A 11 29.65 3.57 -44.56
C ILE A 11 31.00 3.00 -45.01
N LEU A 12 31.61 2.13 -44.21
CA LEU A 12 32.61 1.18 -44.69
C LEU A 12 32.18 -0.24 -44.33
N VAL A 13 31.73 -0.97 -45.36
CA VAL A 13 31.56 -2.42 -45.31
C VAL A 13 32.93 -3.05 -45.51
N SER A 14 33.45 -3.75 -44.51
CA SER A 14 34.59 -4.66 -44.68
C SER A 14 34.22 -6.06 -44.19
N CYS A 15 34.22 -6.99 -45.14
CA CYS A 15 33.99 -8.41 -44.90
C CYS A 15 35.10 -9.00 -44.03
N PHE A 16 34.74 -9.64 -42.92
CA PHE A 16 35.58 -10.65 -42.27
C PHE A 16 34.70 -11.82 -41.80
N SER A 17 34.44 -12.73 -42.71
CA SER A 17 34.04 -14.10 -42.38
C SER A 17 35.23 -14.83 -41.76
N LEU A 18 35.07 -15.42 -40.56
CA LEU A 18 35.42 -16.82 -40.27
C LEU A 18 34.96 -17.23 -38.84
N LEU A 19 34.77 -18.53 -38.69
CA LEU A 19 34.14 -19.24 -37.57
C LEU A 19 34.68 -18.89 -36.17
N GLN A 20 33.78 -18.86 -35.18
CA GLN A 20 33.78 -19.84 -34.10
C GLN A 20 32.39 -19.94 -33.42
N ALA A 21 31.66 -21.01 -33.71
CA ALA A 21 30.45 -21.35 -32.98
C ALA A 21 30.83 -22.17 -31.74
N THR A 22 31.05 -21.50 -30.61
CA THR A 22 31.19 -22.18 -29.31
C THR A 22 29.81 -22.60 -28.80
N SER A 23 29.58 -23.90 -28.73
CA SER A 23 28.34 -24.49 -28.22
C SER A 23 28.24 -24.31 -26.70
N VAL A 24 27.75 -23.15 -26.26
CA VAL A 24 27.35 -22.96 -24.86
C VAL A 24 26.15 -23.87 -24.59
N ILE A 25 26.42 -25.00 -23.91
CA ILE A 25 25.39 -25.89 -23.39
C ILE A 25 24.55 -25.09 -22.39
N LYS A 26 23.37 -24.64 -22.81
CA LYS A 26 22.35 -24.12 -21.89
C LYS A 26 21.86 -25.27 -21.02
N ILE A 27 22.48 -25.44 -19.86
CA ILE A 27 21.91 -26.23 -18.78
C ILE A 27 20.61 -25.53 -18.38
N GLN A 28 19.50 -26.03 -18.91
CA GLN A 28 18.17 -25.62 -18.47
C GLN A 28 17.95 -26.20 -17.08
N THR A 29 18.35 -25.43 -16.06
CA THR A 29 17.91 -25.66 -14.69
C THR A 29 16.39 -25.78 -14.73
N PRO A 30 15.80 -26.89 -14.26
CA PRO A 30 14.35 -26.99 -14.17
C PRO A 30 13.86 -25.84 -13.30
N GLN A 31 13.13 -24.91 -13.91
CA GLN A 31 12.47 -23.85 -13.17
C GLN A 31 11.39 -24.52 -12.34
N LEU A 32 11.74 -24.83 -11.07
CA LEU A 32 10.77 -25.26 -10.08
C LEU A 32 9.79 -24.12 -9.94
N ASP A 33 8.65 -24.27 -10.61
CA ASP A 33 7.54 -23.32 -10.57
C ASP A 33 6.88 -23.48 -9.19
N VAL A 34 7.57 -22.94 -8.18
CA VAL A 34 7.07 -22.79 -6.82
C VAL A 34 5.94 -21.79 -6.93
N LYS A 35 4.75 -22.32 -7.22
CA LYS A 35 3.48 -21.63 -7.27
C LYS A 35 3.28 -20.93 -5.94
N GLN A 36 3.77 -19.69 -5.85
CA GLN A 36 3.72 -18.89 -4.63
C GLN A 36 2.24 -18.72 -4.31
N LYS A 37 1.77 -19.48 -3.32
CA LYS A 37 0.45 -19.31 -2.74
C LYS A 37 0.36 -17.85 -2.33
N GLU A 38 -0.52 -17.10 -3.00
CA GLU A 38 -0.70 -15.67 -2.79
C GLU A 38 -0.87 -15.46 -1.27
N SER A 39 0.09 -14.77 -0.64
CA SER A 39 0.30 -14.92 0.81
C SER A 39 -0.73 -14.15 1.64
N ALA A 40 -1.49 -13.28 0.99
CA ALA A 40 -2.57 -12.50 1.58
C ALA A 40 -3.93 -13.12 1.24
N GLU A 41 -4.74 -13.33 2.26
CA GLU A 41 -6.14 -13.70 2.10
C GLU A 41 -6.99 -12.45 1.83
N LYS A 42 -7.97 -12.55 0.92
CA LYS A 42 -8.74 -11.40 0.43
C LYS A 42 -10.21 -11.52 0.81
N PHE A 43 -10.74 -10.46 1.40
CA PHE A 43 -12.13 -10.32 1.79
C PHE A 43 -12.78 -9.13 1.09
N LYS A 44 -14.09 -9.24 0.89
CA LYS A 44 -14.95 -8.18 0.33
C LYS A 44 -16.16 -8.05 1.23
N LEU A 45 -16.34 -6.88 1.85
CA LEU A 45 -17.45 -6.60 2.77
C LEU A 45 -18.45 -5.65 2.11
N HIS A 46 -19.71 -6.07 2.06
CA HIS A 46 -20.81 -5.26 1.57
C HIS A 46 -21.34 -4.39 2.72
N ILE A 47 -21.05 -3.09 2.68
CA ILE A 47 -21.40 -2.13 3.74
C ILE A 47 -22.56 -1.25 3.28
N SER A 48 -23.48 -0.95 4.18
CA SER A 48 -24.61 -0.03 3.97
C SER A 48 -24.60 1.03 5.07
N GLU A 49 -24.23 2.27 4.76
CA GLU A 49 -24.09 3.37 5.71
C GLU A 49 -24.80 4.64 5.21
N LYS A 50 -25.71 5.20 6.03
CA LYS A 50 -26.45 6.45 5.73
C LYS A 50 -27.11 6.48 4.34
N GLY A 51 -27.54 5.32 3.85
CA GLY A 51 -28.15 5.14 2.52
C GLY A 51 -27.14 4.81 1.41
N SER A 52 -25.85 5.11 1.57
CA SER A 52 -24.80 4.64 0.65
C SER A 52 -24.56 3.15 0.83
N LYS A 53 -24.35 2.42 -0.28
CA LYS A 53 -23.90 1.02 -0.29
C LYS A 53 -22.56 0.94 -1.00
N PHE A 54 -21.58 0.26 -0.41
CA PHE A 54 -20.25 0.15 -0.99
C PHE A 54 -19.53 -1.14 -0.57
N ASP A 55 -18.48 -1.45 -1.32
CA ASP A 55 -17.68 -2.66 -1.14
C ASP A 55 -16.30 -2.30 -0.56
N GLU A 56 -16.09 -2.57 0.72
CA GLU A 56 -14.76 -2.51 1.33
C GLU A 56 -13.97 -3.76 0.98
N LYS A 57 -12.68 -3.61 0.67
CA LYS A 57 -11.77 -4.73 0.34
C LYS A 57 -10.64 -4.81 1.35
N ILE A 58 -10.47 -5.96 1.97
CA ILE A 58 -9.46 -6.22 3.00
C ILE A 58 -8.52 -7.33 2.51
N ASP A 59 -7.22 -7.06 2.45
CA ASP A 59 -6.18 -8.06 2.19
C ASP A 59 -5.39 -8.32 3.50
N ILE A 60 -5.32 -9.57 3.97
CA ILE A 60 -4.70 -9.97 5.26
C ILE A 60 -3.52 -10.91 5.01
N ASP A 61 -2.29 -10.50 5.33
CA ASP A 61 -1.10 -11.35 5.25
C ASP A 61 -0.59 -11.66 6.67
N GLU A 62 -1.04 -12.80 7.20
CA GLU A 62 -0.67 -13.27 8.56
C GLU A 62 0.84 -13.45 8.73
N LYS A 63 1.60 -13.80 7.67
CA LYS A 63 3.05 -14.04 7.76
C LYS A 63 3.84 -12.74 7.86
N LYS A 64 3.43 -11.73 7.08
CA LYS A 64 3.99 -10.38 7.14
C LYS A 64 3.47 -9.61 8.36
N GLU A 65 2.41 -10.09 9.00
CA GLU A 65 1.60 -9.38 10.01
C GLU A 65 1.22 -7.98 9.53
N ILE A 66 0.55 -7.94 8.37
CA ILE A 66 -0.02 -6.72 7.80
C ILE A 66 -1.46 -6.95 7.34
N GLU A 67 -2.25 -5.90 7.43
CA GLU A 67 -3.61 -5.84 6.89
C GLU A 67 -3.74 -4.61 6.01
N TYR A 68 -4.46 -4.71 4.89
CA TYR A 68 -4.67 -3.61 3.96
C TYR A 68 -6.16 -3.44 3.65
N PHE A 69 -6.71 -2.30 4.07
CA PHE A 69 -8.10 -1.91 3.90
C PHE A 69 -8.21 -0.87 2.78
N ARG A 70 -9.18 -1.07 1.88
CA ARG A 70 -9.56 -0.12 0.83
C ARG A 70 -11.03 0.22 0.96
N VAL A 71 -11.29 1.46 1.35
CA VAL A 71 -12.63 2.02 1.53
C VAL A 71 -12.87 3.01 0.38
N PRO A 72 -13.86 2.79 -0.50
CA PRO A 72 -14.19 3.74 -1.56
C PRO A 72 -14.82 5.02 -1.00
N SER A 73 -14.80 6.11 -1.77
CA SER A 73 -15.49 7.35 -1.43
C SER A 73 -16.99 7.11 -1.20
N HIS A 74 -17.53 7.61 -0.09
CA HIS A 74 -18.94 7.45 0.28
C HIS A 74 -19.37 8.56 1.24
N ASN A 75 -20.66 8.93 1.25
CA ASN A 75 -21.21 9.92 2.21
C ASN A 75 -20.45 11.27 2.28
N GLY A 76 -19.82 11.71 1.19
CA GLY A 76 -18.99 12.93 1.13
C GLY A 76 -17.55 12.77 1.64
N LEU A 77 -17.17 11.58 2.09
CA LEU A 77 -15.79 11.23 2.46
C LEU A 77 -15.02 10.75 1.22
N SER A 78 -13.73 11.14 1.14
CA SER A 78 -12.78 10.60 0.17
C SER A 78 -12.58 9.09 0.33
N GLU A 79 -12.09 8.43 -0.71
CA GLU A 79 -11.54 7.08 -0.58
C GLU A 79 -10.38 7.04 0.42
N SER A 80 -10.25 5.92 1.13
CA SER A 80 -9.24 5.71 2.16
C SER A 80 -8.57 4.35 1.98
N ASP A 81 -7.26 4.39 1.77
CA ASP A 81 -6.39 3.22 1.75
C ASP A 81 -5.59 3.20 3.06
N ASN A 82 -5.73 2.15 3.88
CA ASN A 82 -5.03 2.02 5.17
C ASN A 82 -4.29 0.68 5.26
N LEU A 83 -2.99 0.74 5.52
CA LEU A 83 -2.15 -0.41 5.84
C LEU A 83 -1.82 -0.41 7.33
N TYR A 84 -2.16 -1.50 8.02
CA TYR A 84 -1.82 -1.73 9.42
C TYR A 84 -0.59 -2.63 9.50
N ASP A 85 0.51 -2.14 10.07
CA ASP A 85 1.77 -2.89 10.24
C ASP A 85 1.97 -3.24 11.72
N PHE A 86 1.63 -4.47 12.08
CA PHE A 86 1.66 -4.95 13.47
C PHE A 86 3.08 -5.26 13.98
N LYS A 87 4.09 -5.32 13.10
CA LYS A 87 5.51 -5.46 13.51
C LYS A 87 6.15 -4.11 13.81
N MET A 88 5.75 -3.07 13.08
CA MET A 88 6.17 -1.68 13.35
C MET A 88 5.27 -0.95 14.34
N ASN A 89 4.10 -1.52 14.69
CA ASN A 89 3.06 -0.92 15.53
C ASN A 89 2.57 0.44 15.01
N ILE A 90 2.31 0.50 13.70
CA ILE A 90 1.83 1.71 13.01
C ILE A 90 0.63 1.44 12.09
N THR A 91 -0.16 2.48 11.89
CA THR A 91 -1.08 2.59 10.75
C THR A 91 -0.46 3.50 9.71
N VAL A 92 -0.64 3.16 8.43
CA VAL A 92 -0.20 3.95 7.29
C VAL A 92 -1.41 4.27 6.42
N SER A 93 -1.82 5.53 6.38
CA SER A 93 -2.93 6.01 5.55
C SER A 93 -2.37 6.64 4.28
N ARG A 94 -2.89 6.24 3.10
CA ARG A 94 -2.46 6.78 1.80
C ARG A 94 -3.56 7.64 1.20
N ASP A 95 -3.33 8.94 1.12
CA ASP A 95 -4.16 9.86 0.35
C ASP A 95 -3.66 9.90 -1.11
N LYS A 96 -4.50 9.42 -2.05
CA LYS A 96 -4.17 9.43 -3.48
C LYS A 96 -4.35 10.80 -4.13
N LYS A 97 -5.25 11.63 -3.60
CA LYS A 97 -5.59 12.96 -4.14
C LYS A 97 -4.46 13.94 -3.85
N ASP A 98 -4.05 14.01 -2.59
CA ASP A 98 -2.98 14.90 -2.13
C ASP A 98 -1.58 14.24 -2.28
N ARG A 99 -1.56 12.99 -2.80
CA ARG A 99 -0.36 12.20 -3.12
C ARG A 99 0.61 12.07 -1.95
N VAL A 100 0.09 11.81 -0.77
CA VAL A 100 0.81 11.80 0.50
C VAL A 100 0.47 10.55 1.31
N CYS A 101 1.42 10.11 2.14
CA CYS A 101 1.20 9.07 3.12
C CYS A 101 1.36 9.64 4.54
N TYR A 102 0.55 9.13 5.45
CA TYR A 102 0.55 9.51 6.86
C TYR A 102 0.81 8.28 7.73
N ILE A 103 1.55 8.47 8.83
CA ILE A 103 1.82 7.43 9.83
C ILE A 103 1.28 7.87 11.20
N THR A 104 0.41 7.05 11.77
CA THR A 104 -0.06 7.12 13.17
C THR A 104 0.36 5.85 13.93
N PRO A 105 0.27 5.82 15.27
CA PRO A 105 0.32 4.57 16.02
C PRO A 105 -0.75 3.57 15.57
N LEU A 106 -0.53 2.28 15.81
CA LEU A 106 -1.56 1.26 15.65
C LEU A 106 -2.68 1.44 16.72
N PRO A 107 -3.98 1.35 16.37
CA PRO A 107 -5.04 1.31 17.37
C PRO A 107 -4.90 0.10 18.30
N ALA A 108 -5.10 0.31 19.60
CA ALA A 108 -4.84 -0.72 20.62
C ALA A 108 -5.86 -1.86 20.63
N ASP A 109 -7.05 -1.62 20.09
CA ASP A 109 -8.20 -2.52 19.98
C ASP A 109 -8.29 -3.25 18.63
N LEU A 110 -7.39 -2.95 17.69
CA LEU A 110 -7.38 -3.59 16.37
C LEU A 110 -7.02 -5.09 16.50
N PRO A 111 -7.88 -6.02 16.03
CA PRO A 111 -7.58 -7.45 16.08
C PRO A 111 -6.35 -7.79 15.23
N ARG A 112 -5.53 -8.74 15.68
CA ARG A 112 -4.40 -9.26 14.91
C ARG A 112 -4.87 -10.01 13.64
N PRO A 113 -4.04 -10.10 12.59
CA PRO A 113 -4.36 -10.75 11.29
C PRO A 113 -5.07 -12.11 11.38
N ASN A 114 -4.59 -12.99 12.24
CA ASN A 114 -5.15 -14.33 12.43
C ASN A 114 -6.50 -14.33 13.17
N VAL A 115 -6.79 -13.31 13.99
CA VAL A 115 -8.08 -13.11 14.66
C VAL A 115 -9.06 -12.48 13.67
N LEU A 116 -8.64 -11.44 12.95
CA LEU A 116 -9.46 -10.77 11.95
C LEU A 116 -9.89 -11.74 10.83
N SER A 117 -8.96 -12.48 10.23
CA SER A 117 -9.26 -13.49 9.20
C SER A 117 -10.31 -14.51 9.69
N LYS A 118 -10.14 -15.05 10.89
CA LYS A 118 -11.10 -16.00 11.50
C LYS A 118 -12.45 -15.36 11.81
N GLY A 119 -12.48 -14.07 12.14
CA GLY A 119 -13.70 -13.29 12.33
C GLY A 119 -14.46 -13.10 11.01
N LEU A 120 -13.78 -12.56 9.99
CA LEU A 120 -14.36 -12.28 8.68
C LEU A 120 -14.94 -13.53 8.01
N LYS A 121 -14.25 -14.69 8.09
CA LYS A 121 -14.75 -15.99 7.62
C LYS A 121 -16.08 -16.43 8.25
N LYS A 122 -16.37 -16.02 9.49
CA LYS A 122 -17.62 -16.36 10.18
C LYS A 122 -18.76 -15.40 9.81
N VAL A 123 -18.43 -14.17 9.43
CA VAL A 123 -19.39 -13.08 9.16
C VAL A 123 -19.72 -12.97 7.68
N SER A 124 -18.81 -13.35 6.76
CA SER A 124 -19.01 -13.25 5.29
C SER A 124 -20.28 -13.93 4.77
N ASN A 125 -20.82 -14.90 5.51
CA ASN A 125 -21.99 -15.70 5.13
C ASN A 125 -23.26 -15.31 5.93
N ARG A 126 -23.28 -14.14 6.59
CA ARG A 126 -24.40 -13.69 7.42
C ARG A 126 -24.82 -12.26 7.06
N PRO A 127 -26.12 -11.94 6.94
CA PRO A 127 -26.57 -10.56 6.85
C PRO A 127 -26.28 -9.84 8.18
N SER A 128 -25.35 -8.89 8.16
CA SER A 128 -24.86 -8.18 9.35
C SER A 128 -25.54 -6.83 9.54
N SER A 129 -26.58 -6.78 10.37
CA SER A 129 -27.07 -5.53 10.96
C SER A 129 -26.22 -5.17 12.19
N HIS A 130 -24.95 -4.82 11.98
CA HIS A 130 -24.03 -4.45 13.05
C HIS A 130 -24.03 -2.93 13.27
N LYS A 131 -24.13 -2.51 14.54
CA LYS A 131 -23.96 -1.12 14.95
C LYS A 131 -22.46 -0.78 14.85
N ILE A 132 -22.09 0.09 13.93
CA ILE A 132 -20.73 0.61 13.77
C ILE A 132 -20.59 1.86 14.65
N GLU A 133 -19.59 1.90 15.50
CA GLU A 133 -19.22 3.08 16.28
C GLU A 133 -18.15 3.88 15.53
N LYS A 134 -18.19 5.21 15.64
CA LYS A 134 -17.27 6.12 14.93
C LYS A 134 -16.47 6.95 15.90
N THR A 135 -15.16 6.81 15.86
CA THR A 135 -14.21 7.65 16.58
C THR A 135 -13.64 8.70 15.64
N ILE A 136 -13.73 9.98 16.01
CA ILE A 136 -13.14 11.09 15.25
C ILE A 136 -11.97 11.62 16.06
N GLN A 137 -10.80 11.74 15.44
CA GLN A 137 -9.58 12.26 16.05
C GLN A 137 -9.00 13.35 15.15
N GLN A 138 -8.53 14.44 15.77
CA GLN A 138 -7.83 15.52 15.08
C GLN A 138 -6.32 15.33 15.21
N TRP A 139 -5.61 15.57 14.10
CA TRP A 139 -4.18 15.33 13.98
C TRP A 139 -3.51 16.55 13.35
N ARG A 140 -2.29 16.87 13.81
CA ARG A 140 -1.39 17.80 13.12
C ARG A 140 -0.37 17.03 12.29
N VAL A 141 0.05 17.61 11.17
CA VAL A 141 1.16 17.06 10.36
C VAL A 141 2.48 17.38 11.06
N GLY A 142 3.17 16.34 11.52
CA GLY A 142 4.48 16.40 12.15
C GLY A 142 5.61 16.14 11.17
N ALA A 143 6.72 15.60 11.69
CA ALA A 143 7.96 15.41 10.92
C ALA A 143 7.79 14.46 9.70
N ARG A 144 8.56 14.74 8.64
CA ARG A 144 8.71 13.85 7.49
C ARG A 144 9.51 12.61 7.88
N VAL A 145 9.05 11.43 7.45
CA VAL A 145 9.65 10.14 7.77
C VAL A 145 10.64 9.72 6.68
N ASP A 146 11.84 9.27 7.07
CA ASP A 146 12.77 8.61 6.13
C ASP A 146 12.25 7.21 5.78
N LYS A 147 11.83 7.06 4.51
CA LYS A 147 11.33 5.80 3.94
C LYS A 147 12.25 4.62 4.14
N ARG A 148 13.57 4.83 4.24
CA ARG A 148 14.56 3.74 4.40
C ARG A 148 14.40 3.01 5.72
N THR A 149 13.85 3.66 6.74
CA THR A 149 13.58 3.08 8.07
C THR A 149 12.31 2.21 8.10
N LEU A 150 11.46 2.30 7.09
CA LEU A 150 10.18 1.59 7.02
C LEU A 150 10.32 0.23 6.33
N ARG A 151 9.51 -0.76 6.74
CA ARG A 151 9.46 -2.08 6.08
C ARG A 151 9.09 -1.96 4.60
N GLN A 152 9.56 -2.90 3.78
CA GLN A 152 9.31 -2.92 2.33
C GLN A 152 7.82 -2.79 1.98
N ALA A 153 6.92 -3.48 2.70
CA ALA A 153 5.48 -3.38 2.50
C ALA A 153 4.94 -1.94 2.60
N VAL A 154 5.44 -1.15 3.57
CA VAL A 154 5.07 0.27 3.73
C VAL A 154 5.65 1.13 2.60
N ARG A 155 6.88 0.84 2.16
CA ARG A 155 7.51 1.52 1.01
C ARG A 155 6.75 1.26 -0.29
N ASP A 156 6.36 0.03 -0.54
CA ASP A 156 5.57 -0.36 -1.73
C ASP A 156 4.18 0.26 -1.69
N PHE A 157 3.54 0.23 -0.51
CA PHE A 157 2.23 0.82 -0.29
C PHE A 157 2.22 2.33 -0.55
N CYS A 158 3.15 3.10 0.00
CA CYS A 158 3.24 4.54 -0.26
C CYS A 158 3.89 4.89 -1.60
N GLY A 159 4.60 3.96 -2.23
CA GLY A 159 5.33 4.15 -3.48
C GLY A 159 6.20 5.42 -3.43
N GLN A 160 5.95 6.34 -4.36
CA GLN A 160 6.71 7.59 -4.45
C GLN A 160 6.21 8.70 -3.51
N PHE A 161 5.04 8.57 -2.87
CA PHE A 161 4.44 9.63 -2.05
C PHE A 161 5.32 9.96 -0.83
N PRO A 162 5.54 11.24 -0.46
CA PRO A 162 6.19 11.59 0.80
C PRO A 162 5.39 11.03 1.99
N ILE A 163 6.09 10.73 3.08
CA ILE A 163 5.50 10.15 4.28
C ILE A 163 5.71 11.12 5.44
N TYR A 164 4.65 11.45 6.16
CA TYR A 164 4.69 12.32 7.35
C TYR A 164 4.12 11.57 8.55
N ARG A 165 4.69 11.83 9.73
CA ARG A 165 4.07 11.40 10.99
C ARG A 165 2.90 12.33 11.30
N LEU A 166 1.77 11.77 11.72
CA LEU A 166 0.71 12.53 12.35
C LEU A 166 0.89 12.50 13.86
N GLU A 167 0.63 13.64 14.50
CA GLU A 167 0.71 13.83 15.94
C GLU A 167 -0.65 14.29 16.47
N PRO A 168 -1.09 13.87 17.68
CA PRO A 168 -2.38 14.29 18.21
C PRO A 168 -2.48 15.81 18.25
N TYR A 169 -3.62 16.36 17.81
CA TYR A 169 -3.86 17.79 17.96
C TYR A 169 -4.15 18.13 19.41
N THR A 170 -3.28 18.94 20.02
CA THR A 170 -3.54 19.65 21.28
C THR A 170 -3.83 21.11 20.96
N ALA A 171 -4.95 21.64 21.44
CA ALA A 171 -5.21 23.07 21.34
C ALA A 171 -4.25 23.82 22.27
N ASP A 172 -3.51 24.79 21.72
CA ASP A 172 -2.60 25.62 22.50
C ASP A 172 -3.41 26.52 23.45
N SER A 173 -3.20 26.38 24.76
CA SER A 173 -3.83 27.23 25.77
C SER A 173 -3.15 28.60 25.81
N VAL A 174 -3.62 29.53 24.96
CA VAL A 174 -3.15 30.92 24.98
C VAL A 174 -3.81 31.66 26.13
N SER A 175 -3.10 31.78 27.26
CA SER A 175 -3.46 32.70 28.34
C SER A 175 -2.91 34.10 28.04
N VAL A 176 -3.81 35.08 27.86
CA VAL A 176 -3.46 36.50 27.93
C VAL A 176 -3.38 36.88 29.40
N MET A 177 -2.25 37.47 29.82
CA MET A 177 -2.08 38.16 31.11
C MET A 177 -2.40 39.64 30.96
#